data_AF-A0AA97AAG7-F1
#
_entry.id   AF-A0AA97AAG7-F1
#
_cell.length_a   1.000
_cell.length_b   1.000
_cell.length_c   1.000
_cell.angle_alpha   90.00
_cell.angle_beta   90.00
_cell.angle_gamma   90.00
#
_symmetry.space_group_name_H-M   'P 1'
#
loop_
_entity.id
_entity.type
_entity.pdbx_description
1 polymer ?
#
loop_
_entity_poly.entity_id
_entity_poly.type
_entity_poly.pdbx_seq_one_letter_code
_entity_poly.pdbx_strand_id
1 'polypeptide(L)'
;MFTKEDGSWLHPETVSEAFRRILATTDLPPITLRGLRHVAATLTHGGGGDIHTVKETLRHSTITLTSDTYTSLLPELDREIAEKAAKLIPPVASGSR
;
A
#
# COMPACT_ATOMS: atom_id res chain seq x y z
N MET A 1 0.27 6.70 -12.65
CA MET A 1 1.13 6.14 -13.71
C MET A 1 2.57 6.32 -13.26
N PHE A 2 3.44 5.31 -13.36
CA PHE A 2 4.87 5.48 -13.06
C PHE A 2 5.60 5.93 -14.32
N THR A 3 5.84 7.23 -14.43
CA THR A 3 6.58 7.84 -15.53
C THR A 3 7.76 8.63 -15.02
N LYS A 4 8.76 8.79 -15.88
CA LYS A 4 9.80 9.80 -15.68
C LYS A 4 9.22 11.19 -15.92
N GLU A 5 10.00 12.22 -15.63
CA GLU A 5 9.62 13.64 -15.81
C GLU A 5 9.30 13.97 -17.28
N ASP A 6 9.88 13.24 -18.22
CA ASP A 6 9.62 13.35 -19.66
C ASP A 6 8.36 12.61 -20.14
N GLY A 7 7.62 11.97 -19.23
CA GLY A 7 6.42 11.19 -19.53
C GLY A 7 6.69 9.76 -20.04
N SER A 8 7.95 9.36 -20.24
CA SER A 8 8.29 7.98 -20.61
C SER A 8 8.07 7.02 -19.44
N TRP A 9 7.80 5.75 -19.76
CA TRP A 9 7.58 4.71 -18.76
C TRP A 9 8.82 4.50 -17.89
N LEU A 10 8.60 4.41 -16.57
CA LEU A 10 9.62 3.91 -15.65
C LEU A 10 9.79 2.41 -15.87
N HIS A 11 11.04 1.96 -15.95
CA HIS A 11 11.33 0.54 -15.92
C HIS A 11 10.91 -0.01 -14.55
N PRO A 12 10.20 -1.16 -14.46
CA PRO A 12 9.71 -1.70 -13.18
C PRO A 12 10.81 -1.89 -12.13
N GLU A 13 12.03 -2.24 -12.58
CA GLU A 13 13.18 -2.41 -11.70
C GLU A 13 13.60 -1.11 -11.02
N THR A 14 13.40 0.05 -11.65
CA THR A 14 13.79 1.35 -11.08
C THR A 14 13.07 1.63 -9.76
N VAL A 15 11.79 1.24 -9.66
CA VAL A 15 11.00 1.39 -8.43
C VAL A 15 11.50 0.40 -7.37
N SER A 16 11.82 -0.84 -7.78
CA SER A 16 12.35 -1.87 -6.88
C SER A 16 13.73 -1.50 -6.31
N GLU A 17 14.62 -0.94 -7.13
CA GLU A 17 15.94 -0.46 -6.70
C GLU A 17 15.82 0.73 -5.75
N ALA A 18 14.98 1.71 -6.09
CA ALA A 18 14.73 2.85 -5.22
C ALA A 18 14.22 2.39 -3.84
N PHE A 19 13.31 1.41 -3.82
CA PHE A 19 12.83 0.82 -2.59
C PHE A 19 13.93 0.11 -1.78
N ARG A 20 14.75 -0.73 -2.42
CA ARG A 20 15.88 -1.40 -1.75
C ARG A 20 16.85 -0.39 -1.14
N ARG A 21 17.11 0.72 -1.84
CA ARG A 21 17.97 1.80 -1.34
C ARG A 21 17.39 2.47 -0.11
N ILE A 22 16.08 2.73 -0.06
CA ILE A 22 15.40 3.27 1.12
C ILE A 22 15.41 2.25 2.26
N LEU A 23 15.14 0.98 1.98
CA LEU A 23 15.15 -0.06 3.00
C LEU A 23 16.52 -0.19 3.67
N ALA A 24 17.60 -0.04 2.89
CA ALA A 24 18.98 -0.07 3.40
C ALA A 24 19.32 1.09 4.35
N THR A 25 18.50 2.14 4.43
CA THR A 25 18.66 3.23 5.40
C THR A 25 17.82 3.02 6.67
N THR A 26 17.27 1.82 6.87
CA THR A 26 16.41 1.49 8.02
C THR A 26 16.90 0.21 8.70
N ASP A 27 16.52 0.01 9.96
CA ASP A 27 16.77 -1.24 10.70
C ASP A 27 15.73 -2.33 10.41
N LEU A 28 14.91 -2.17 9.37
CA LEU A 28 13.88 -3.13 9.01
C LEU A 28 14.51 -4.39 8.39
N PRO A 29 13.93 -5.58 8.64
CA PRO A 29 14.37 -6.80 7.98
C PRO A 29 14.19 -6.70 6.46
N PRO A 30 14.91 -7.52 5.67
CA PRO A 30 14.78 -7.53 4.22
C PRO A 30 13.33 -7.83 3.79
N ILE A 31 12.61 -6.79 3.35
CA ILE A 31 11.26 -6.89 2.81
C ILE A 31 11.24 -6.50 1.34
N THR A 32 10.20 -6.92 0.62
CA THR A 32 9.98 -6.56 -0.79
C THR A 32 8.88 -5.52 -0.92
N LEU A 33 8.84 -4.81 -2.06
CA LEU A 33 7.71 -3.92 -2.40
C LEU A 33 6.36 -4.65 -2.36
N ARG A 34 6.31 -5.91 -2.77
CA ARG A 34 5.10 -6.74 -2.65
C ARG A 34 4.78 -7.06 -1.20
N GLY A 35 5.79 -7.24 -0.35
CA GLY A 35 5.63 -7.36 1.09
C GLY A 35 4.90 -6.16 1.70
N LEU A 36 5.22 -4.93 1.27
CA LEU A 36 4.49 -3.74 1.71
C LEU A 36 3.00 -3.79 1.33
N ARG A 37 2.67 -4.31 0.14
CA ARG A 37 1.26 -4.52 -0.26
C ARG A 37 0.53 -5.47 0.69
N HIS A 38 1.22 -6.51 1.19
CA HIS A 38 0.65 -7.41 2.19
C HIS A 38 0.51 -6.75 3.57
N VAL A 39 1.49 -5.95 4.00
CA VAL A 39 1.41 -5.18 5.24
C VAL A 39 0.23 -4.19 5.19
N ALA A 40 0.07 -3.47 4.08
CA ALA A 40 -1.07 -2.58 3.87
C ALA A 40 -2.41 -3.34 3.99
N ALA A 41 -2.51 -4.54 3.38
CA ALA A 41 -3.69 -5.40 3.51
C ALA A 41 -4.04 -5.71 4.98
N THR A 42 -3.02 -6.11 5.75
CA THR A 42 -3.17 -6.47 7.16
C THR A 42 -3.57 -5.26 8.00
N LEU A 43 -2.98 -4.10 7.76
CA LEU A 43 -3.31 -2.86 8.47
C LEU A 43 -4.72 -2.37 8.14
N THR A 44 -5.12 -2.40 6.86
CA THR A 44 -6.48 -2.05 6.43
C THR A 44 -7.50 -2.99 7.07
N HIS A 45 -7.21 -4.30 7.11
CA HIS A 45 -8.08 -5.24 7.81
C HIS A 45 -8.15 -4.97 9.32
N GLY A 46 -7.01 -4.72 9.97
CA GLY A 46 -6.95 -4.34 11.38
C GLY A 46 -7.70 -3.04 11.69
N GLY A 47 -7.78 -2.12 10.72
CA GLY A 47 -8.55 -0.88 10.81
C GLY A 47 -10.08 -1.07 10.66
N GLY A 48 -10.56 -2.31 10.54
CA GLY A 48 -11.98 -2.64 10.37
C GLY A 48 -12.41 -2.81 8.91
N GLY A 49 -11.46 -2.80 7.97
CA GLY A 49 -11.73 -3.11 6.57
C GLY A 49 -12.08 -4.58 6.38
N ASP A 50 -13.07 -4.86 5.53
CA ASP A 50 -13.45 -6.23 5.20
C ASP A 50 -12.32 -6.94 4.44
N ILE A 51 -11.87 -8.08 4.98
CA ILE A 51 -10.78 -8.87 4.41
C ILE A 51 -11.12 -9.45 3.05
N HIS A 52 -12.41 -9.66 2.75
CA HIS A 52 -12.87 -10.09 1.42
C HIS A 52 -12.66 -8.98 0.41
N THR A 53 -13.17 -7.78 0.69
CA THR A 53 -12.95 -6.58 -0.13
C THR A 53 -11.45 -6.26 -0.29
N VAL A 54 -10.65 -6.29 0.78
CA VAL A 54 -9.20 -6.04 0.71
C VAL A 54 -8.47 -7.10 -0.11
N LYS A 55 -8.79 -8.39 0.05
CA LYS A 55 -8.20 -9.45 -0.75
C LYS A 55 -8.62 -9.35 -2.22
N GLU A 56 -9.87 -8.99 -2.49
CA GLU A 56 -10.39 -8.73 -3.82
C GLU A 56 -9.68 -7.53 -4.45
N THR A 57 -9.68 -6.34 -3.84
CA THR A 57 -8.95 -5.16 -4.33
C THR A 57 -7.46 -5.44 -4.54
N LEU A 58 -6.85 -6.27 -3.68
CA LEU A 58 -5.43 -6.61 -3.81
C LEU A 58 -5.13 -7.73 -4.81
N ARG A 59 -6.08 -8.62 -5.11
CA ARG A 59 -6.00 -9.69 -6.13
C ARG A 59 -6.60 -9.33 -7.50
N HIS A 60 -7.47 -8.33 -7.61
CA HIS A 60 -8.13 -7.90 -8.86
C HIS A 60 -7.22 -7.06 -9.78
N SER A 61 -5.89 -7.12 -9.64
CA SER A 61 -5.00 -6.62 -10.69
C SER A 61 -5.04 -7.45 -11.98
N THR A 62 -5.96 -8.42 -12.12
CA THR A 62 -6.07 -9.26 -13.33
C THR A 62 -7.50 -9.63 -13.76
N ILE A 63 -8.58 -9.28 -13.06
CA ILE A 63 -9.95 -9.61 -13.54
C ILE A 63 -10.87 -8.40 -13.46
N THR A 64 -11.02 -7.80 -14.63
CA THR A 64 -12.07 -6.94 -15.19
C THR A 64 -13.40 -6.90 -14.42
N LEU A 65 -13.78 -5.66 -14.07
CA LEU A 65 -15.12 -5.06 -14.09
C LEU A 65 -16.21 -5.57 -13.12
N THR A 66 -16.58 -4.73 -12.15
CA THR A 66 -17.94 -4.15 -11.97
C THR A 66 -17.98 -3.31 -10.67
N SER A 67 -17.86 -1.97 -10.75
CA SER A 67 -18.12 -1.10 -9.58
C SER A 67 -18.43 0.35 -9.94
N ASP A 68 -19.29 0.59 -10.93
CA ASP A 68 -19.69 1.98 -11.25
C ASP A 68 -20.72 2.55 -10.26
N THR A 69 -21.31 1.72 -9.38
CA THR A 69 -22.36 2.16 -8.43
C THR A 69 -21.89 2.27 -6.98
N TYR A 70 -20.81 1.57 -6.57
CA TYR A 70 -20.30 1.62 -5.18
C TYR A 70 -19.19 2.67 -4.96
N THR A 71 -18.60 3.19 -6.03
CA THR A 71 -17.40 4.05 -6.00
C THR A 71 -17.60 5.42 -5.33
N SER A 72 -18.83 5.94 -5.22
CA SER A 72 -19.06 7.27 -4.59
C SER A 72 -19.32 7.23 -3.07
N LEU A 73 -19.69 6.09 -2.50
CA LEU A 73 -19.93 5.93 -1.05
C LEU A 73 -18.71 5.37 -0.30
N LEU A 74 -17.73 4.83 -1.03
CA LEU A 74 -16.50 4.28 -0.51
C LEU A 74 -15.39 5.31 -0.17
N PRO A 75 -15.27 6.52 -0.74
CA PRO A 75 -14.12 7.39 -0.46
C PRO A 75 -13.98 7.78 1.02
N GLU A 76 -15.08 8.19 1.65
CA GLU A 76 -15.11 8.51 3.09
C GLU A 76 -14.87 7.27 3.96
N LEU A 77 -15.44 6.11 3.59
CA LEU A 77 -15.26 4.85 4.32
C LEU A 77 -13.82 4.33 4.20
N ASP A 78 -13.26 4.35 2.98
CA ASP A 78 -11.88 3.98 2.68
C ASP A 78 -10.92 4.91 3.41
N ARG A 79 -11.23 6.20 3.49
CA ARG A 79 -10.47 7.18 4.27
C ARG A 79 -10.52 6.87 5.76
N GLU A 80 -11.69 6.62 6.32
CA GLU A 80 -11.84 6.28 7.74
C GLU A 80 -11.07 5.00 8.09
N ILE A 81 -11.15 3.98 7.24
CA ILE A 81 -10.41 2.72 7.40
C ILE A 81 -8.91 2.99 7.29
N ALA A 82 -8.46 3.80 6.34
CA ALA A 82 -7.05 4.17 6.19
C ALA A 82 -6.52 4.92 7.42
N GLU A 83 -7.31 5.84 7.98
CA GLU A 83 -6.96 6.56 9.22
C GLU A 83 -6.91 5.62 10.43
N LYS A 84 -7.85 4.66 10.55
CA LYS A 84 -7.80 3.62 11.58
C LYS A 84 -6.59 2.70 11.41
N ALA A 85 -6.28 2.29 10.19
CA ALA A 85 -5.11 1.49 9.86
C ALA A 85 -3.79 2.21 10.21
N ALA A 86 -3.70 3.51 9.94
CA ALA A 86 -2.54 4.32 10.29
C ALA A 86 -2.29 4.37 11.80
N LYS A 87 -3.35 4.38 12.62
CA LYS A 87 -3.25 4.36 14.10
C LYS A 87 -2.68 3.05 14.64
N LEU A 88 -2.67 1.97 13.86
CA LEU A 88 -2.06 0.69 14.24
C LEU A 88 -0.54 0.69 14.05
N ILE A 89 0.00 1.65 13.29
CA ILE A 89 1.44 1.79 13.09
C ILE A 89 2.00 2.44 14.36
N PRO A 90 2.89 1.76 15.11
CA PRO A 90 3.51 2.37 16.27
C PRO A 90 4.29 3.61 15.83
N PRO A 91 4.30 4.70 16.64
CA PRO A 91 5.14 5.84 16.34
C PRO A 91 6.59 5.37 16.24
N VAL A 92 7.32 5.92 15.26
CA VAL A 92 8.75 5.62 15.09
C VAL A 92 9.41 5.92 16.43
N ALA A 93 9.88 4.89 17.14
CA ALA A 93 10.73 5.10 18.28
C ALA A 93 11.96 5.82 17.73
N SER A 94 12.13 7.09 18.10
CA SER A 94 13.36 7.82 17.83
C SER A 94 14.47 7.08 18.59
N GLY A 95 15.07 6.08 17.94
CA GLY A 95 16.24 5.40 18.46
C GLY A 95 17.35 6.44 18.51
N SER A 96 17.78 6.79 19.72
CA SER A 96 19.03 7.48 19.94
C SER A 96 20.17 6.62 19.39
N ARG A 97 20.90 7.12 18.39
CA ARG A 97 22.37 7.09 18.26
C ARG A 97 22.82 7.76 16.98
#